data_AF-A0A1G2NE83-F1
#
_entry.id   AF-A0A1G2NE83-F1
#
_cell.length_a   1.000
_cell.length_b   1.000
_cell.length_c   1.000
_cell.angle_alpha   90.00
_cell.angle_beta   90.00
_cell.angle_gamma   90.00
#
_symmetry.space_group_name_H-M   'P 1'
#
loop_
_entity.id
_entity.type
_entity.pdbx_description
1 polymer ?
#
loop_
_entity_poly.entity_id
_entity_poly.type
_entity_poly.pdbx_seq_one_letter_code
_entity_poly.pdbx_strand_id
1 'polypeptide(L)'
;MKKFIFSLFFASPFLVFAQTLRDQLLLNNPAARTPLGNIVLILLDLLSLVSFIVGTLALIWFFWGIIQYVLKADNEEKQTAARSYMIYAVIGMFVMFSIWGLVNLVRNTFFFPGSPFIRLNPGDIPIVPRLPEGNTGT
;
A
#
# COMPACT_ATOMS: atom_id res chain seq x y z
N MET A 1 25.85 -15.78 -11.69
CA MET A 1 25.88 -14.47 -10.99
C MET A 1 24.93 -13.44 -11.60
N LYS A 2 24.94 -13.18 -12.92
CA LYS A 2 24.06 -12.17 -13.56
C LYS A 2 22.54 -12.36 -13.33
N LYS A 3 22.09 -13.61 -13.18
CA LYS A 3 20.69 -13.98 -12.92
C LYS A 3 20.18 -13.54 -11.53
N PHE A 4 21.08 -13.46 -10.55
CA PHE A 4 20.77 -13.10 -9.17
C PHE A 4 20.65 -11.59 -8.99
N ILE A 5 21.48 -10.82 -9.70
CA ILE A 5 21.43 -9.36 -9.73
C ILE A 5 20.12 -8.88 -10.37
N PHE A 6 19.68 -9.55 -11.43
CA PHE A 6 18.44 -9.21 -12.12
C PHE A 6 17.19 -9.49 -11.26
N SER A 7 17.16 -10.61 -10.52
CA SER A 7 16.07 -10.88 -9.59
C SER A 7 16.06 -9.93 -8.38
N LEU A 8 17.24 -9.54 -7.89
CA LEU A 8 17.37 -8.60 -6.78
C LEU A 8 16.91 -7.19 -7.18
N PHE A 9 17.21 -6.76 -8.41
CA PHE A 9 16.74 -5.49 -8.94
C PHE A 9 15.20 -5.47 -9.11
N PHE A 10 14.61 -6.55 -9.63
CA PHE A 10 13.16 -6.67 -9.74
C PHE A 10 12.46 -6.80 -8.38
N ALA A 11 13.13 -7.38 -7.38
CA ALA A 11 12.64 -7.47 -6.00
C ALA A 11 12.85 -6.17 -5.19
N SER A 12 13.70 -5.25 -5.64
CA SER A 12 14.04 -4.02 -4.90
C SER A 12 12.84 -3.13 -4.56
N PRO A 13 11.82 -2.94 -5.43
CA PRO A 13 10.65 -2.14 -5.08
C PRO A 13 9.83 -2.81 -3.97
N PHE A 14 9.78 -4.15 -3.98
CA PHE A 14 9.05 -4.94 -2.99
C PHE A 14 9.76 -4.92 -1.61
N LEU A 15 11.09 -4.90 -1.61
CA LEU A 15 11.89 -4.77 -0.38
C LEU A 15 11.77 -3.38 0.24
N VAL A 16 11.74 -2.31 -0.57
CA VAL A 16 11.52 -0.94 -0.07
C VAL A 16 10.12 -0.81 0.54
N PHE A 17 9.10 -1.43 -0.05
CA PHE A 17 7.74 -1.39 0.50
C PHE A 17 7.64 -2.04 1.88
N ALA A 18 8.40 -3.12 2.14
CA ALA A 18 8.51 -3.74 3.46
C ALA A 18 9.15 -2.82 4.52
N GLN A 19 9.99 -1.87 4.12
CA GLN A 19 10.69 -0.96 5.05
C GLN A 19 9.84 0.25 5.45
N THR A 20 8.86 0.63 4.62
CA THR A 20 8.08 1.87 4.83
C THR A 20 7.30 1.91 6.14
N LEU A 21 6.82 0.78 6.64
CA LEU A 21 6.06 0.71 7.90
C LEU A 21 6.96 0.73 9.13
N ARG A 22 8.09 0.01 9.08
CA ARG A 22 9.10 -0.02 10.14
C ARG A 22 9.70 1.36 10.43
N ASP A 23 10.10 2.08 9.37
CA ASP A 23 10.72 3.40 9.54
C ASP A 23 9.72 4.44 10.05
N GLN A 24 8.44 4.36 9.65
CA GLN A 24 7.42 5.28 10.17
C GLN A 24 7.05 5.02 11.64
N LEU A 25 7.13 3.77 12.12
CA LEU A 25 6.79 3.43 13.49
C LEU A 25 7.96 3.69 14.46
N LEU A 26 9.20 3.50 13.99
CA LEU A 26 10.43 3.80 14.75
C LEU A 26 10.71 5.31 14.90
N LEU A 27 10.21 6.15 13.98
CA LEU A 27 10.32 7.61 14.07
C LEU A 27 9.30 8.23 15.03
N ASN A 28 8.10 7.65 15.12
CA ASN A 28 6.98 8.21 15.89
C ASN A 28 6.86 7.64 17.32
N ASN A 29 7.42 6.45 17.59
CA ASN A 29 7.30 5.80 18.89
C ASN A 29 8.66 5.30 19.41
N PRO A 30 9.39 6.09 20.23
CA PRO A 30 10.69 5.66 20.76
C PRO A 30 10.57 4.43 21.69
N ALA A 31 9.39 4.15 22.24
CA ALA A 31 9.09 2.93 23.01
C ALA A 31 9.16 1.63 22.17
N ALA A 32 9.05 1.74 20.85
CA ALA A 32 9.18 0.60 19.94
C ALA A 32 10.64 0.08 19.80
N ARG A 33 11.63 0.82 20.34
CA ARG A 33 13.05 0.40 20.39
C ARG A 33 13.36 -0.60 21.50
N THR A 34 12.37 -0.99 22.29
CA THR A 34 12.52 -2.05 23.31
C THR A 34 12.56 -3.43 22.65
N PRO A 35 13.13 -4.46 23.32
CA PRO A 35 13.14 -5.83 22.79
C PRO A 35 11.74 -6.35 22.44
N LEU A 36 10.73 -5.96 23.25
CA LEU A 36 9.31 -6.25 23.02
C LEU A 36 8.75 -5.49 21.80
N GLY A 37 9.09 -4.20 21.68
CA GLY A 37 8.72 -3.39 20.51
C GLY A 37 9.28 -3.96 19.20
N ASN A 38 10.51 -4.48 19.22
CA ASN A 38 11.14 -5.10 18.05
C ASN A 38 10.38 -6.33 17.53
N ILE A 39 9.79 -7.13 18.42
CA ILE A 39 8.98 -8.30 18.05
C ILE A 39 7.69 -7.85 17.35
N VAL A 40 7.04 -6.82 17.88
CA VAL A 40 5.82 -6.24 17.28
C VAL A 40 6.11 -5.66 15.91
N LEU A 41 7.25 -4.98 15.73
CA LEU A 41 7.67 -4.44 14.43
C LEU A 41 7.90 -5.53 13.39
N ILE A 42 8.59 -6.62 13.76
CA ILE A 42 8.80 -7.76 12.88
C ILE A 42 7.46 -8.41 12.48
N LEU A 43 6.50 -8.48 13.41
CA LEU A 43 5.17 -9.02 13.13
C LEU A 43 4.39 -8.13 12.14
N LEU A 44 4.45 -6.81 12.31
CA LEU A 44 3.80 -5.86 11.40
C LEU A 44 4.43 -5.90 10.00
N ASP A 45 5.75 -6.01 9.90
CA ASP A 45 6.46 -6.17 8.63
C ASP A 45 6.04 -7.47 7.93
N LEU A 46 5.90 -8.57 8.67
CA LEU A 46 5.42 -9.86 8.14
C LEU A 46 3.97 -9.76 7.64
N LEU A 47 3.06 -9.14 8.40
CA LEU A 47 1.66 -8.97 7.96
C LEU A 47 1.55 -8.10 6.71
N SER A 48 2.35 -7.04 6.62
CA SER A 48 2.40 -6.18 5.43
C SER A 48 2.89 -6.96 4.20
N LEU A 49 3.99 -7.71 4.37
CA LEU A 49 4.55 -8.53 3.32
C LEU A 49 3.56 -9.60 2.83
N VAL A 50 2.89 -10.30 3.77
CA VAL A 50 1.88 -11.31 3.44
C VAL A 50 0.71 -10.69 2.68
N SER A 51 0.18 -9.55 3.14
CA SER A 51 -0.92 -8.85 2.45
C SER A 51 -0.54 -8.47 1.02
N PHE A 52 0.68 -7.98 0.83
CA PHE A 52 1.21 -7.62 -0.48
C PHE A 52 1.38 -8.84 -1.41
N ILE A 53 1.93 -9.94 -0.90
CA ILE A 53 2.11 -11.19 -1.65
C ILE A 53 0.75 -11.76 -2.06
N VAL A 54 -0.22 -11.82 -1.14
CA VAL A 54 -1.58 -12.29 -1.43
C VAL A 54 -2.26 -11.39 -2.46
N GLY A 55 -2.12 -10.07 -2.34
CA GLY A 55 -2.64 -9.12 -3.32
C GLY A 55 -2.05 -9.34 -4.72
N THR A 56 -0.74 -9.59 -4.80
CA THR A 56 -0.05 -9.85 -6.07
C THR A 56 -0.49 -11.18 -6.69
N LEU A 57 -0.59 -12.25 -5.89
CA LEU A 57 -1.09 -13.56 -6.33
C LEU A 57 -2.54 -13.49 -6.81
N ALA A 58 -3.40 -12.74 -6.11
CA ALA A 58 -4.78 -12.51 -6.52
C ALA A 58 -4.87 -11.80 -7.87
N LEU A 59 -4.02 -10.79 -8.11
CA LEU A 59 -3.94 -10.10 -9.39
C LEU A 59 -3.55 -11.05 -10.53
N ILE A 60 -2.56 -11.91 -10.30
CA ILE A 60 -2.11 -12.90 -11.29
C ILE A 60 -3.24 -13.89 -11.61
N TRP A 61 -3.94 -14.39 -10.59
CA TRP A 61 -5.10 -15.28 -10.76
C TRP A 61 -6.24 -14.61 -11.53
N PHE A 62 -6.47 -13.31 -11.29
CA PHE A 62 -7.46 -12.54 -12.01
C PHE A 62 -7.16 -12.45 -13.52
N PHE A 63 -5.92 -12.11 -13.89
CA PHE A 63 -5.52 -12.09 -15.30
C PHE A 63 -5.57 -13.48 -15.94
N TRP A 64 -5.18 -14.53 -15.21
CA TRP A 64 -5.30 -15.91 -15.70
C TRP A 64 -6.75 -16.30 -16.02
N GLY A 65 -7.70 -15.90 -15.17
CA GLY A 65 -9.13 -16.10 -15.39
C GLY A 65 -9.65 -15.41 -16.65
N ILE A 66 -9.22 -14.17 -16.90
CA ILE A 66 -9.59 -13.41 -18.11
C ILE A 66 -9.02 -14.08 -19.36
N ILE A 67 -7.74 -14.46 -19.34
CA ILE A 67 -7.08 -15.10 -20.49
C ILE A 67 -7.78 -16.41 -20.84
N GLN A 68 -8.13 -17.23 -19.84
CA GLN A 68 -8.87 -18.48 -20.05
C GLN A 68 -10.29 -18.25 -20.62
N TYR A 69 -10.94 -17.15 -20.23
CA TYR A 69 -12.24 -16.77 -20.79
C TYR A 69 -12.15 -16.40 -22.27
N VAL A 70 -11.17 -15.56 -22.64
CA VAL A 70 -10.98 -15.12 -24.03
C VAL A 70 -10.58 -16.31 -24.92
N LEU A 71 -9.70 -17.19 -24.45
CA LEU A 71 -9.21 -18.33 -25.24
C LEU A 71 -10.26 -19.44 -25.47
N LYS A 72 -11.29 -19.53 -24.62
CA LYS A 72 -12.33 -20.57 -24.69
C LYS A 72 -13.68 -20.04 -25.20
N ALA A 73 -13.67 -18.85 -25.82
CA ALA A 73 -14.88 -18.18 -26.29
C ALA A 73 -15.63 -18.94 -27.40
N ASP A 74 -14.96 -19.86 -28.11
CA ASP A 74 -15.47 -20.58 -29.30
C ASP A 74 -16.36 -21.79 -28.97
N ASN A 75 -16.59 -22.12 -27.70
CA ASN A 75 -17.36 -23.31 -27.32
C ASN A 75 -18.32 -22.99 -26.17
N GLU A 76 -19.64 -23.03 -26.40
CA GLU A 76 -20.68 -22.56 -25.47
C GLU A 76 -20.61 -23.19 -24.07
N GLU A 77 -20.25 -24.48 -23.99
CA GLU A 77 -20.12 -25.20 -22.73
C GLU A 77 -18.92 -24.70 -21.91
N LYS A 78 -17.79 -24.43 -22.59
CA LYS A 78 -16.57 -23.88 -21.97
C LYS A 78 -16.70 -22.39 -21.66
N GLN A 79 -17.53 -21.68 -22.41
CA GLN A 79 -17.83 -20.27 -22.18
C GLN A 79 -18.62 -20.08 -20.88
N THR A 80 -19.59 -20.95 -20.61
CA THR A 80 -20.39 -20.92 -19.36
C THR A 80 -19.51 -21.19 -18.15
N ALA A 81 -18.59 -22.16 -18.23
CA ALA A 81 -17.62 -22.44 -17.17
C ALA A 81 -16.60 -21.31 -16.99
N ALA A 82 -16.15 -20.66 -18.07
CA ALA A 82 -15.22 -19.55 -17.96
C ALA A 82 -15.87 -18.27 -17.40
N ARG A 83 -17.17 -18.05 -17.68
CA ARG A 83 -17.92 -16.92 -17.15
C ARG A 83 -18.06 -16.97 -15.63
N SER A 84 -18.30 -18.16 -15.07
CA SER A 84 -18.32 -18.32 -13.61
C SER A 84 -16.96 -18.05 -12.98
N TYR A 85 -15.85 -18.49 -13.59
CA TYR A 85 -14.50 -18.14 -13.14
C TYR A 85 -14.23 -16.63 -13.13
N MET A 86 -14.71 -15.88 -14.13
CA MET A 86 -14.59 -14.41 -14.12
C MET A 86 -15.34 -13.76 -12.96
N ILE A 87 -16.56 -14.24 -12.66
CA ILE A 87 -17.36 -13.72 -11.56
C ILE A 87 -16.65 -13.96 -10.22
N TYR A 88 -16.10 -15.16 -10.00
CA TYR A 88 -15.31 -15.45 -8.80
C TYR A 88 -14.04 -14.59 -8.71
N ALA A 89 -13.38 -14.32 -9.83
CA ALA A 89 -12.20 -13.46 -9.87
C ALA A 89 -12.53 -12.00 -9.52
N VAL A 90 -13.65 -11.47 -10.03
CA VAL A 90 -14.14 -10.11 -9.73
C VAL A 90 -14.55 -9.99 -8.27
N ILE A 91 -15.27 -10.99 -7.72
CA ILE A 91 -15.66 -11.01 -6.31
C ILE A 91 -14.42 -11.05 -5.40
N GLY A 92 -13.44 -11.89 -5.73
CA GLY A 92 -12.18 -11.96 -5.00
C GLY A 92 -11.41 -10.64 -5.01
N MET A 93 -11.35 -9.98 -6.16
CA MET A 93 -10.74 -8.64 -6.29
C MET A 93 -11.48 -7.60 -5.45
N PHE A 94 -12.81 -7.58 -5.53
CA PHE A 94 -13.64 -6.62 -4.81
C PHE A 94 -13.45 -6.72 -3.30
N VAL A 95 -13.46 -7.93 -2.74
CA VAL A 95 -13.26 -8.15 -1.30
C VAL A 95 -11.87 -7.69 -0.86
N MET A 96 -10.83 -8.00 -1.63
CA MET A 96 -9.46 -7.62 -1.27
C MET A 96 -9.25 -6.10 -1.28
N PHE A 97 -9.76 -5.40 -2.31
CA PHE A 97 -9.70 -3.94 -2.38
C PHE A 97 -10.60 -3.27 -1.34
N SER A 98 -11.77 -3.84 -1.05
CA SER A 98 -12.70 -3.32 -0.05
C SER A 98 -12.09 -3.35 1.36
N ILE A 99 -11.46 -4.46 1.75
CA ILE A 99 -10.79 -4.57 3.05
C ILE A 99 -9.62 -3.57 3.14
N TRP A 100 -8.77 -3.48 2.11
CA TRP A 100 -7.64 -2.54 2.13
C TRP A 100 -8.09 -1.07 2.18
N GLY A 101 -9.10 -0.72 1.39
CA GLY A 101 -9.71 0.61 1.38
C GLY A 101 -10.35 0.94 2.73
N LEU A 102 -11.08 0.00 3.34
CA LEU A 102 -11.72 0.17 4.64
C LEU A 102 -10.67 0.30 5.76
N VAL A 103 -9.62 -0.52 5.76
CA VAL A 103 -8.53 -0.41 6.74
C VAL A 103 -7.87 0.96 6.65
N ASN A 104 -7.60 1.46 5.43
CA ASN A 104 -7.05 2.80 5.24
C ASN A 104 -8.02 3.91 5.68
N LEU A 105 -9.32 3.74 5.44
CA LEU A 105 -10.34 4.69 5.88
C LEU A 105 -10.41 4.77 7.41
N VAL A 106 -10.45 3.62 8.08
CA VAL A 106 -10.45 3.53 9.55
C VAL A 106 -9.16 4.09 10.12
N ARG A 107 -8.01 3.75 9.52
CA ARG A 107 -6.70 4.30 9.90
C ARG A 107 -6.67 5.83 9.82
N ASN A 108 -7.13 6.40 8.72
CA ASN A 108 -7.10 7.85 8.52
C ASN A 108 -8.16 8.60 9.35
N THR A 109 -9.27 7.95 9.69
CA THR A 109 -10.34 8.59 10.46
C THR A 109 -10.10 8.54 11.97
N PHE A 110 -9.68 7.38 12.48
CA PHE A 110 -9.59 7.15 13.94
C PHE A 110 -8.17 7.24 14.50
N PHE A 111 -7.13 7.01 13.67
CA PHE A 111 -5.74 6.98 14.15
C PHE A 111 -4.92 8.17 13.64
N PHE A 112 -5.21 8.70 12.44
CA PHE A 112 -4.49 9.82 11.81
C PHE A 112 -5.43 10.89 11.21
N PRO A 113 -6.30 11.52 12.01
CA PRO A 113 -7.22 12.53 11.51
C PRO A 113 -6.46 13.72 10.91
N GLY A 114 -6.63 13.98 9.60
CA GLY A 114 -6.20 15.22 8.95
C GLY A 114 -5.01 15.17 7.98
N SER A 115 -4.53 14.01 7.51
CA SER A 115 -3.48 13.96 6.47
C SER A 115 -3.99 13.53 5.09
N PRO A 116 -4.60 14.41 4.28
CA PRO A 116 -4.90 14.15 2.88
C PRO A 116 -3.68 14.51 2.04
N PHE A 117 -2.71 13.60 1.96
CA PHE A 117 -1.64 13.58 0.93
C PHE A 117 -0.69 14.79 0.77
N ILE A 118 -0.95 15.95 1.36
CA ILE A 118 -0.03 17.09 1.46
C ILE A 118 0.41 17.20 2.90
N ARG A 119 1.62 16.70 3.17
CA ARG A 119 2.32 16.99 4.42
C ARG A 119 2.74 18.45 4.36
N LEU A 120 1.90 19.36 4.85
CA LEU A 120 2.32 20.74 5.08
C LEU A 120 3.31 20.72 6.24
N ASN A 121 4.60 20.71 5.94
CA ASN A 121 5.60 21.00 6.95
C ASN A 121 5.44 22.50 7.30
N PRO A 122 5.45 22.91 8.58
CA PRO A 122 5.37 24.32 8.95
C PRO A 122 6.46 25.21 8.31
N GLY A 123 7.51 24.63 7.71
CA GLY A 123 8.50 25.35 6.91
C GLY A 123 8.15 25.56 5.44
N ASP A 124 7.10 24.93 4.91
CA ASP A 124 6.70 25.00 3.49
C ASP A 124 5.69 26.12 3.23
N ILE A 125 5.17 26.77 4.27
CA ILE A 125 4.35 27.98 4.13
C ILE A 125 5.24 29.15 3.72
N PRO A 126 5.04 29.75 2.54
CA PRO A 126 5.76 30.95 2.14
C PRO A 126 5.53 32.06 3.16
N ILE A 127 6.62 32.60 3.72
CA ILE A 127 6.54 33.75 4.62
C ILE A 127 6.29 34.97 3.75
N VAL A 128 5.12 35.61 3.93
CA VAL A 128 4.88 36.92 3.33
C VAL A 128 5.89 37.92 3.90
N PRO A 129 6.56 38.73 3.07
CA PRO A 129 7.38 39.83 3.53
C PRO A 129 6.55 40.74 4.45
N ARG A 130 6.95 40.82 5.72
CA ARG A 130 6.41 41.82 6.66
C ARG A 130 6.74 43.19 6.09
N LEU A 131 5.71 44.02 5.91
CA LEU A 131 5.90 45.42 5.52
C LEU A 131 6.82 46.07 6.57
N PRO A 132 7.68 47.03 6.17
CA PRO A 132 8.45 47.81 7.13
C PRO A 132 7.47 48.39 8.15
N GLU A 133 7.58 47.97 9.41
CA GLU A 133 6.85 48.61 10.49
C GLU A 133 7.31 50.07 10.47
N GLY A 134 6.41 50.96 10.06
CA GLY A 134 6.66 52.39 10.11
C GLY A 134 7.02 52.70 11.55
N ASN A 135 8.21 53.25 11.75
CA ASN A 135 8.72 53.73 13.03
C ASN A 135 7.61 54.46 13.81
N THR A 136 6.89 53.77 14.69
CA THR A 136 6.02 54.38 15.68
C THR A 136 6.93 54.90 16.76
N GLY A 137 7.57 56.02 16.46
CA GLY A 137 8.37 56.78 17.41
C GLY A 137 7.47 57.30 18.52
N THR A 138 7.41 56.55 19.61
CA THR A 138 7.00 57.00 20.94
C THR A 138 7.78 56.24 21.98
#